data_AF-A0A453DH10-F1
#
_entry.id   AF-A0A453DH10-F1
#
_cell.length_a   1.000
_cell.length_b   1.000
_cell.length_c   1.000
_cell.angle_alpha   90.00
_cell.angle_beta   90.00
_cell.angle_gamma   90.00
#
_symmetry.space_group_name_H-M   'P 1'
#
loop_
_entity.id
_entity.type
_entity.pdbx_description
1 polymer ?
#
loop_
_entity_poly.entity_id
_entity_poly.type
_entity_poly.pdbx_seq_one_letter_code
_entity_poly.pdbx_strand_id
1 'polypeptide(L)'
;LPLILQVYVDGTTTMSTHERKASIREFYAVIFPSLMQLEHGISDSDDRRQRAACSEGYRRRDEPEDSKRPVSEIDAEIEEECGICMELNSRVVLPNCSHDMCINCYRQWRSRSQSCPFCRDSLKRVNSGDLWMLTDQRDVVDMATVTRENIRRLFTYIEKLPLVTLDNIFDAYDSHRMFLVLGCG
;
A
#
# COMPACT_ATOMS: atom_id res chain seq x y z
N LEU A 1 31.92 -19.23 6.09
CA LEU A 1 31.11 -19.83 5.01
C LEU A 1 30.39 -18.70 4.28
N PRO A 2 30.65 -18.47 2.99
CA PRO A 2 29.89 -17.49 2.20
C PRO A 2 28.42 -17.94 2.09
N LEU A 3 27.49 -17.02 2.32
CA LEU A 3 26.07 -17.25 2.08
C LEU A 3 25.77 -16.88 0.62
N ILE A 4 25.32 -17.88 -0.15
CA ILE A 4 24.91 -17.74 -1.55
C ILE A 4 23.38 -17.83 -1.57
N LEU A 5 22.70 -16.76 -1.96
CA LEU A 5 21.26 -16.74 -2.13
C LEU A 5 20.90 -16.77 -3.62
N GLN A 6 20.07 -17.72 -4.03
CA GLN A 6 19.59 -17.90 -5.39
C GLN A 6 18.10 -17.55 -5.50
N VAL A 7 17.74 -16.59 -6.37
CA VAL A 7 16.36 -16.07 -6.51
C VAL A 7 15.86 -16.35 -7.93
N TYR A 8 14.75 -17.09 -8.03
CA TYR A 8 14.13 -17.54 -9.27
C TYR A 8 12.81 -16.78 -9.51
N VAL A 9 12.58 -16.30 -10.75
CA VAL A 9 11.32 -15.63 -11.13
C VAL A 9 10.81 -16.19 -12.46
N ASP A 10 9.64 -16.83 -12.38
CA ASP A 10 8.62 -17.10 -13.39
C ASP A 10 9.02 -16.90 -14.87
N GLY A 11 9.40 -18.01 -15.52
CA GLY A 11 9.00 -18.41 -16.88
C GLY A 11 9.41 -17.59 -18.11
N THR A 12 9.90 -16.36 -17.97
CA THR A 12 10.39 -15.56 -19.11
C THR A 12 11.89 -15.35 -19.04
N THR A 13 12.58 -16.17 -19.82
CA THR A 13 14.03 -16.33 -19.90
C THR A 13 14.73 -15.05 -20.38
N THR A 14 15.26 -14.26 -19.46
CA THR A 14 16.38 -13.35 -19.75
C THR A 14 17.41 -13.44 -18.62
N MET A 15 18.61 -13.92 -18.96
CA MET A 15 19.67 -14.25 -18.01
C MET A 15 20.48 -13.01 -17.60
N SER A 16 20.79 -12.87 -16.31
CA SER A 16 21.94 -12.07 -15.84
C SER A 16 23.13 -13.01 -15.65
N THR A 17 24.16 -12.90 -16.50
CA THR A 17 25.35 -13.77 -16.48
C THR A 17 26.40 -13.41 -15.43
N HIS A 18 26.10 -12.47 -14.51
CA HIS A 18 27.09 -11.92 -13.58
C HIS A 18 26.62 -11.94 -12.13
N GLU A 19 27.50 -12.37 -11.24
CA GLU A 19 27.29 -12.32 -9.79
C GLU A 19 27.42 -10.89 -9.26
N ARG A 20 26.62 -10.59 -8.23
CA ARG A 20 26.56 -9.26 -7.61
C ARG A 20 26.89 -9.37 -6.12
N LYS A 21 27.62 -8.38 -5.60
CA LYS A 21 28.07 -8.33 -4.22
C LYS A 21 27.22 -7.35 -3.41
N ALA A 22 26.69 -7.79 -2.28
CA ALA A 22 26.03 -6.93 -1.30
C ALA A 22 26.78 -7.00 0.03
N SER A 23 26.81 -5.90 0.77
CA SER A 23 27.20 -5.92 2.17
C SER A 23 26.13 -6.63 3.02
N ILE A 24 26.53 -7.12 4.19
CA ILE A 24 25.60 -7.67 5.20
C ILE A 24 24.49 -6.67 5.54
N ARG A 25 24.83 -5.37 5.60
CA ARG A 25 23.85 -4.31 5.88
C ARG A 25 22.82 -4.17 4.75
N GLU A 26 23.25 -4.14 3.49
CA GLU A 26 22.35 -4.06 2.34
C GLU A 26 21.44 -5.30 2.26
N PHE A 27 21.99 -6.46 2.60
CA PHE A 27 21.22 -7.69 2.67
C PHE A 27 20.06 -7.59 3.67
N TYR A 28 20.35 -7.27 4.94
CA TYR A 28 19.30 -7.23 5.98
C TYR A 28 18.41 -5.99 5.91
N ALA A 29 18.88 -4.87 5.35
CA ALA A 29 18.12 -3.63 5.31
C ALA A 29 17.21 -3.52 4.07
N VAL A 30 17.56 -4.16 2.95
CA VAL A 30 16.87 -3.99 1.67
C VAL A 30 16.46 -5.34 1.07
N ILE A 31 17.43 -6.21 0.80
CA ILE A 31 17.18 -7.43 0.02
C ILE A 31 16.29 -8.43 0.76
N PHE A 32 16.63 -8.78 2.00
CA PHE A 32 15.86 -9.74 2.79
C PHE A 32 14.43 -9.27 3.09
N PRO A 33 14.20 -8.02 3.55
CA PRO A 33 12.84 -7.51 3.70
C PRO A 33 12.02 -7.51 2.40
N SER A 34 12.64 -7.20 1.26
CA SER A 34 11.97 -7.26 -0.04
C SER A 34 11.59 -8.70 -0.42
N LEU A 35 12.46 -9.67 -0.19
CA LEU A 35 12.15 -11.09 -0.45
C LEU A 35 11.02 -11.61 0.45
N MET A 36 11.05 -11.27 1.73
CA MET A 36 9.97 -11.64 2.67
C MET A 36 8.61 -11.06 2.23
N GLN A 37 8.59 -9.83 1.72
CA GLN A 37 7.38 -9.19 1.19
C GLN A 37 6.85 -9.87 -0.08
N LEU A 38 7.72 -10.49 -0.89
CA LEU A 38 7.34 -11.21 -2.10
C LEU A 38 6.84 -12.62 -1.80
N GLU A 39 7.47 -13.31 -0.84
CA GLU A 39 7.07 -14.66 -0.42
C GLU A 39 5.76 -14.68 0.38
N HIS A 40 5.54 -13.64 1.20
CA HIS A 40 4.39 -13.54 2.11
C HIS A 40 3.49 -12.34 1.81
N GLY A 41 3.42 -11.89 0.54
CA GLY A 41 2.51 -10.81 0.15
C GLY A 41 1.14 -11.04 0.81
N ILE A 42 0.70 -10.09 1.64
CA ILE A 42 -0.41 -10.20 2.62
C ILE A 42 -1.31 -11.39 2.26
N SER A 43 -1.17 -12.50 2.99
CA SER A 43 -1.88 -13.74 2.68
C SER A 43 -3.35 -13.44 2.38
N ASP A 44 -3.97 -14.15 1.44
CA ASP A 44 -5.42 -14.03 1.17
C ASP A 44 -6.25 -14.17 2.46
N SER A 45 -5.75 -14.93 3.46
CA SER A 45 -6.34 -14.98 4.80
C SER A 45 -6.19 -13.68 5.59
N ASP A 46 -5.06 -12.99 5.51
CA ASP A 46 -4.82 -11.72 6.21
C ASP A 46 -5.56 -10.56 5.53
N ASP A 47 -5.68 -10.55 4.19
CA ASP A 47 -6.56 -9.62 3.47
C ASP A 47 -8.03 -9.87 3.82
N ARG A 48 -8.47 -11.14 3.82
CA ARG A 48 -9.85 -11.49 4.20
C ARG A 48 -10.15 -11.18 5.67
N ARG A 49 -9.18 -11.33 6.57
CA ARG A 49 -9.28 -10.92 8.00
C ARG A 49 -9.33 -9.41 8.13
N GLN A 50 -8.52 -8.68 7.38
CA GLN A 50 -8.54 -7.21 7.40
C GLN A 50 -9.86 -6.67 6.84
N ARG A 51 -10.36 -7.23 5.72
CA ARG A 51 -11.69 -6.92 5.17
C ARG A 51 -12.81 -7.25 6.13
N ALA A 52 -12.74 -8.40 6.81
CA ALA A 52 -13.71 -8.78 7.84
C ALA A 52 -13.67 -7.81 9.02
N ALA A 53 -12.49 -7.50 9.56
CA ALA A 53 -12.32 -6.56 10.67
C ALA A 53 -12.82 -5.14 10.32
N CYS A 54 -12.56 -4.65 9.11
CA CYS A 54 -13.09 -3.38 8.62
C CYS A 54 -14.62 -3.40 8.45
N SER A 55 -15.17 -4.51 7.94
CA SER A 55 -16.62 -4.67 7.74
C SER A 55 -17.38 -4.79 9.07
N GLU A 56 -16.79 -5.46 10.06
CA GLU A 56 -17.36 -5.63 11.40
C GLU A 56 -17.34 -4.32 12.20
N GLY A 57 -16.30 -3.48 12.01
CA GLY A 57 -16.20 -2.16 12.63
C GLY A 57 -17.20 -1.12 12.09
N TYR A 58 -17.72 -1.32 10.87
CA TYR A 58 -18.69 -0.41 10.24
C TYR A 58 -20.15 -0.87 10.41
N ARG A 59 -20.40 -2.08 10.91
CA ARG A 59 -21.74 -2.47 11.34
C ARG A 59 -22.09 -1.72 12.61
N ARG A 60 -22.86 -0.64 12.45
CA ARG A 60 -23.54 0.02 13.57
C ARG A 60 -24.22 -1.05 14.42
N ARG A 61 -23.85 -1.03 15.70
CA ARG A 61 -24.58 -1.69 16.76
C ARG A 61 -26.01 -1.16 16.72
N ASP A 62 -26.96 -2.09 16.67
CA ASP A 62 -28.41 -1.91 16.82
C ASP A 62 -29.22 -1.49 15.57
N GLU A 63 -29.52 -2.44 14.66
CA GLU A 63 -30.79 -2.41 13.90
C GLU A 63 -31.45 -3.81 13.85
N PRO A 64 -32.78 -3.90 14.06
CA PRO A 64 -33.51 -5.16 14.17
C PRO A 64 -33.56 -5.94 12.85
N GLU A 65 -33.55 -7.26 12.97
CA GLU A 65 -33.27 -8.27 11.95
C GLU A 65 -34.28 -8.39 10.77
N ASP A 66 -35.25 -7.48 10.64
CA ASP A 66 -36.40 -7.63 9.72
C ASP A 66 -36.50 -6.52 8.64
N SER A 67 -35.38 -5.93 8.23
CA SER A 67 -35.39 -4.90 7.17
C SER A 67 -34.21 -5.01 6.21
N LYS A 68 -33.80 -6.24 5.86
CA LYS A 68 -32.88 -6.47 4.73
C LYS A 68 -33.63 -6.28 3.41
N ARG A 69 -33.89 -5.03 3.05
CA ARG A 69 -34.06 -4.69 1.63
C ARG A 69 -32.71 -4.94 0.95
N PRO A 70 -32.66 -5.63 -0.20
CA PRO A 70 -31.42 -5.70 -0.96
C PRO A 70 -31.07 -4.26 -1.36
N VAL A 71 -29.99 -3.73 -0.77
CA VAL A 71 -29.39 -2.46 -1.18
C VAL A 71 -29.10 -2.61 -2.68
N SER A 72 -29.80 -1.82 -3.50
CA SER A 72 -29.61 -1.91 -4.94
C SER A 72 -28.24 -1.33 -5.31
N GLU A 73 -27.64 -1.76 -6.42
CA GLU A 73 -26.35 -1.19 -6.90
C GLU A 73 -26.42 0.34 -7.00
N ILE A 74 -27.61 0.89 -7.24
CA ILE A 74 -27.92 2.32 -7.30
C ILE A 74 -27.77 3.00 -5.93
N ASP A 75 -28.19 2.36 -4.84
CA ASP A 75 -28.09 2.93 -3.49
C ASP A 75 -26.62 2.99 -3.02
N ALA A 76 -25.78 2.03 -3.45
CA ALA A 76 -24.36 2.00 -3.13
C ALA A 76 -23.58 3.12 -3.84
N GLU A 77 -23.89 3.41 -5.11
CA GLU A 77 -23.28 4.51 -5.87
C GLU A 77 -23.62 5.89 -5.26
N ILE A 78 -24.85 6.07 -4.77
CA ILE A 78 -25.29 7.30 -4.11
C ILE A 78 -24.55 7.53 -2.79
N GLU A 79 -24.27 6.47 -2.03
CA GLU A 79 -23.45 6.56 -0.81
C GLU A 79 -22.00 6.96 -1.11
N GLU A 80 -21.50 6.69 -2.33
CA GLU A 80 -20.17 7.04 -2.86
C GLU A 80 -20.08 8.43 -3.52
N GLU A 81 -21.19 9.16 -3.67
CA GLU A 81 -21.21 10.58 -4.09
C GLU A 81 -21.12 11.64 -2.96
N CYS A 82 -20.35 12.70 -3.21
CA CYS A 82 -20.32 13.85 -2.30
C CYS A 82 -21.72 14.47 -2.13
N GLY A 83 -22.26 14.51 -0.90
CA GLY A 83 -23.59 15.06 -0.61
C GLY A 83 -23.80 16.56 -0.85
N ILE A 84 -22.81 17.26 -1.44
CA ILE A 84 -22.91 18.68 -1.85
C ILE A 84 -22.92 18.82 -3.37
N CYS A 85 -22.00 18.17 -4.08
CA CYS A 85 -21.87 18.29 -5.54
C CYS A 85 -22.38 17.08 -6.33
N MET A 86 -22.73 15.97 -5.65
CA MET A 86 -23.18 14.72 -6.27
C MET A 86 -22.14 14.13 -7.24
N GLU A 87 -20.86 14.29 -6.94
CA GLU A 87 -19.77 13.76 -7.77
C GLU A 87 -18.93 12.73 -6.98
N LEU A 88 -18.41 11.73 -7.69
CA LEU A 88 -17.51 10.69 -7.20
C LEU A 88 -16.07 11.22 -7.08
N ASN A 89 -15.83 12.05 -6.07
CA ASN A 89 -14.52 12.64 -5.78
C ASN A 89 -13.98 12.15 -4.44
N SER A 90 -12.65 12.15 -4.28
CA SER A 90 -12.00 11.86 -2.99
C SER A 90 -12.57 12.76 -1.88
N ARG A 91 -12.98 12.13 -0.79
CA ARG A 91 -13.65 12.80 0.33
C ARG A 91 -12.72 13.04 1.49
N VAL A 92 -13.06 14.07 2.25
CA VAL A 92 -12.44 14.39 3.53
C VAL A 92 -13.47 14.32 4.64
N VAL A 93 -13.07 13.77 5.78
CA VAL A 93 -13.87 13.71 7.01
C VAL A 93 -13.45 14.83 7.94
N LEU A 94 -14.43 15.56 8.47
CA LEU A 94 -14.21 16.62 9.45
C LEU A 94 -14.00 16.01 10.85
N PRO A 95 -12.90 16.32 11.54
CA PRO A 95 -12.55 15.67 12.81
C PRO A 95 -13.51 16.00 13.96
N ASN A 96 -14.17 17.16 13.92
CA ASN A 96 -15.02 17.61 15.02
C ASN A 96 -16.42 16.99 15.00
N CYS A 97 -16.88 16.54 13.83
CA CYS A 97 -18.29 16.17 13.63
C CYS A 97 -18.49 14.95 12.71
N SER A 98 -17.40 14.30 12.29
CA SER A 98 -17.34 13.12 11.42
C SER A 98 -18.15 13.20 10.12
N HIS A 99 -18.57 14.39 9.69
CA HIS A 99 -19.23 14.58 8.42
C HIS A 99 -18.19 14.67 7.31
N ASP A 100 -18.53 14.15 6.14
CA ASP A 100 -17.64 14.08 5.00
C ASP A 100 -18.18 14.83 3.78
N MET A 101 -17.26 15.33 2.95
CA MET A 101 -17.54 15.97 1.68
C MET A 101 -16.30 15.89 0.79
N CYS A 102 -16.41 16.11 -0.51
CA CYS A 102 -15.23 16.13 -1.36
C CYS A 102 -14.29 17.30 -1.00
N ILE A 103 -12.99 17.12 -1.24
CA ILE A 103 -11.96 18.13 -0.92
C ILE A 103 -12.25 19.49 -1.58
N ASN A 104 -12.85 19.49 -2.77
CA ASN A 104 -13.21 20.70 -3.49
C ASN A 104 -14.34 21.47 -2.80
N CYS A 105 -15.42 20.77 -2.42
CA CYS A 105 -16.53 21.36 -1.67
C CYS A 105 -16.06 21.87 -0.30
N TYR A 106 -15.20 21.13 0.40
CA TYR A 106 -14.60 21.60 1.65
C TYR A 106 -13.83 22.91 1.47
N ARG A 107 -12.93 23.00 0.47
CA ARG A 107 -12.11 24.20 0.23
C ARG A 107 -12.98 25.41 -0.14
N GLN A 108 -13.96 25.22 -1.02
CA GLN A 108 -14.89 26.27 -1.42
C GLN A 108 -15.73 26.75 -0.23
N TRP A 109 -16.29 25.82 0.54
CA TRP A 109 -17.11 26.15 1.70
C TRP A 109 -16.30 26.87 2.77
N ARG A 110 -15.10 26.38 3.10
CA ARG A 110 -14.19 26.95 4.10
C ARG A 110 -13.81 28.41 3.79
N SER A 111 -13.75 28.79 2.52
CA SER A 111 -13.50 30.17 2.10
C SER A 111 -14.63 31.14 2.47
N ARG A 112 -15.85 30.62 2.67
CA ARG A 112 -17.07 31.40 2.96
C ARG A 112 -17.50 31.27 4.42
N SER A 113 -17.33 30.09 5.01
CA SER A 113 -17.72 29.80 6.39
C SER A 113 -16.72 28.89 7.09
N GLN A 114 -16.52 29.13 8.38
CA GLN A 114 -15.71 28.29 9.27
C GLN A 114 -16.60 27.36 10.12
N SER A 115 -17.63 26.78 9.50
CA SER A 115 -18.56 25.82 10.11
C SER A 115 -18.79 24.63 9.20
N CYS A 116 -19.14 23.46 9.76
CA CYS A 116 -19.60 22.33 8.97
C CYS A 116 -20.87 22.72 8.18
N PRO A 117 -20.97 22.44 6.87
CA PRO A 117 -22.17 22.73 6.07
C PRO A 117 -23.37 21.87 6.49
N PHE A 118 -23.15 20.73 7.12
CA PHE A 118 -24.20 19.79 7.51
C PHE A 118 -24.74 20.05 8.93
N CYS A 119 -23.86 20.20 9.92
CA CYS A 119 -24.26 20.34 11.33
C CYS A 119 -23.90 21.69 11.97
N ARG A 120 -23.22 22.58 11.25
CA ARG A 120 -22.77 23.91 11.73
C ARG A 120 -21.73 23.90 12.85
N ASP A 121 -21.17 22.75 13.21
CA ASP A 121 -20.03 22.67 14.13
C ASP A 121 -18.84 23.50 13.67
N SER A 122 -18.12 24.11 14.62
CA SER A 122 -17.05 25.04 14.30
C SER A 122 -15.82 24.35 13.69
N LEU A 123 -15.30 24.92 12.61
CA LEU A 123 -14.07 24.49 11.94
C LEU A 123 -12.88 25.43 12.16
N LYS A 124 -13.04 26.46 13.01
CA LYS A 124 -12.03 27.51 13.25
C LYS A 124 -10.66 26.98 13.70
N ARG A 125 -10.61 25.80 14.30
CA ARG A 125 -9.37 25.15 14.78
C ARG A 125 -8.89 23.98 13.91
N VAL A 126 -9.64 23.63 12.87
CA VAL A 126 -9.29 22.54 11.95
C VAL A 126 -8.39 23.12 10.87
N ASN A 127 -7.24 22.55 10.59
CA ASN A 127 -6.37 22.89 9.46
C ASN A 127 -6.42 21.80 8.38
N SER A 128 -5.73 22.00 7.26
CA SER A 128 -5.68 21.00 6.19
C SER A 128 -5.03 19.68 6.62
N GLY A 129 -4.10 19.72 7.58
CA GLY A 129 -3.47 18.52 8.14
C GLY A 129 -4.35 17.73 9.12
N ASP A 130 -5.44 18.33 9.59
CA ASP A 130 -6.37 17.68 10.53
C ASP A 130 -7.51 16.96 9.79
N LEU A 131 -7.53 17.03 8.46
CA LEU A 131 -8.53 16.38 7.62
C LEU A 131 -8.11 14.94 7.33
N TRP A 132 -9.07 14.03 7.46
CA TRP A 132 -8.86 12.62 7.20
C TRP A 132 -9.36 12.32 5.80
N MET A 133 -8.50 11.77 4.95
CA MET A 133 -8.92 11.31 3.62
C MET A 133 -9.72 10.03 3.78
N LEU A 134 -10.92 10.00 3.21
CA LEU A 134 -11.70 8.76 3.10
C LEU A 134 -11.15 7.99 1.90
N THR A 135 -10.48 6.87 2.17
CA THR A 135 -9.97 5.97 1.14
C THR A 135 -11.13 5.14 0.59
N ASP A 136 -11.35 5.22 -0.71
CA ASP A 136 -12.34 4.40 -1.42
C ASP A 136 -11.70 3.09 -1.93
N GLN A 137 -12.51 2.10 -2.33
CA GLN A 137 -12.05 0.88 -2.99
C GLN A 137 -11.20 1.16 -4.23
N ARG A 138 -11.47 2.28 -4.93
CA ARG A 138 -10.67 2.73 -6.08
C ARG A 138 -9.23 3.15 -5.70
N ASP A 139 -9.02 3.56 -4.46
CA ASP A 139 -7.69 3.92 -3.93
C ASP A 139 -6.88 2.69 -3.49
N VAL A 140 -7.52 1.51 -3.42
CA VAL A 140 -6.87 0.26 -3.08
C VAL A 140 -6.16 -0.29 -4.31
N VAL A 141 -4.83 -0.25 -4.30
CA VAL A 141 -4.00 -0.87 -5.34
C VAL A 141 -4.07 -2.39 -5.19
N ASP A 142 -4.39 -3.09 -6.29
CA ASP A 142 -4.41 -4.55 -6.33
C ASP A 142 -3.05 -5.15 -5.92
N MET A 143 -3.09 -6.26 -5.17
CA MET A 143 -1.90 -6.94 -4.67
C MET A 143 -0.97 -7.42 -5.79
N ALA A 144 -1.49 -7.83 -6.95
CA ALA A 144 -0.66 -8.20 -8.09
C ALA A 144 0.15 -7.00 -8.60
N THR A 145 -0.44 -5.82 -8.64
CA THR A 145 0.23 -4.56 -9.00
C THR A 145 1.30 -4.19 -7.97
N VAL A 146 1.01 -4.32 -6.67
CA VAL A 146 1.98 -4.08 -5.58
C VAL A 146 3.16 -5.06 -5.68
N THR A 147 2.89 -6.35 -5.83
CA THR A 147 3.92 -7.39 -5.98
C THR A 147 4.80 -7.12 -7.20
N ARG A 148 4.20 -6.82 -8.35
CA ARG A 148 4.94 -6.51 -9.58
C ARG A 148 5.88 -5.32 -9.39
N GLU A 149 5.44 -4.28 -8.70
CA GLU A 149 6.26 -3.10 -8.44
C GLU A 149 7.38 -3.38 -7.41
N ASN A 150 7.09 -4.18 -6.37
CA ASN A 150 8.09 -4.62 -5.40
C ASN A 150 9.19 -5.47 -6.06
N ILE A 151 8.81 -6.38 -6.97
CA ILE A 151 9.75 -7.17 -7.78
C ILE A 151 10.65 -6.23 -8.60
N ARG A 152 10.07 -5.28 -9.32
CA ARG A 152 10.85 -4.31 -10.14
C ARG A 152 11.86 -3.55 -9.30
N ARG A 153 11.45 -3.02 -8.14
CA ARG A 153 12.33 -2.27 -7.23
C ARG A 153 13.49 -3.14 -6.73
N LEU A 154 13.21 -4.38 -6.36
CA LEU A 154 14.24 -5.32 -5.92
C LEU A 154 15.24 -5.60 -7.03
N PHE A 155 14.79 -5.92 -8.24
CA PHE A 155 15.69 -6.14 -9.37
C PHE A 155 16.53 -4.91 -9.71
N THR A 156 15.91 -3.73 -9.79
CA THR A 156 16.64 -2.48 -10.05
C THR A 156 17.69 -2.19 -8.96
N TYR A 157 17.41 -2.53 -7.70
CA TYR A 157 18.39 -2.41 -6.62
C TYR A 157 19.57 -3.38 -6.84
N ILE A 158 19.28 -4.65 -7.15
CA ILE A 158 20.32 -5.67 -7.37
C ILE A 158 21.18 -5.34 -8.60
N GLU A 159 20.59 -4.80 -9.67
CA GLU A 159 21.33 -4.34 -10.86
C GLU A 159 22.30 -3.19 -10.58
N LYS A 160 22.14 -2.47 -9.47
CA LYS A 160 23.06 -1.40 -9.05
C LYS A 160 24.18 -1.90 -8.14
N LEU A 161 24.11 -3.15 -7.66
CA LEU A 161 25.15 -3.71 -6.80
C LEU A 161 26.44 -3.96 -7.60
N PRO A 162 27.63 -3.86 -6.96
CA PRO A 162 28.90 -4.17 -7.61
C PRO A 162 28.94 -5.58 -8.21
N LEU A 163 29.47 -5.69 -9.43
CA LEU A 163 29.74 -6.99 -10.07
C LEU A 163 30.92 -7.68 -9.37
N VAL A 164 30.85 -9.01 -9.25
CA VAL A 164 32.00 -9.82 -8.80
C VAL A 164 32.94 -10.01 -9.99
N THR A 165 34.12 -9.39 -9.95
CA THR A 165 35.20 -9.63 -10.92
C THR A 165 36.15 -10.73 -10.43
N LEU A 166 36.69 -11.52 -11.37
CA LEU A 166 37.56 -12.68 -11.12
C LEU A 166 38.83 -12.34 -10.31
N ASP A 167 39.26 -11.08 -10.29
CA ASP A 167 40.43 -10.61 -9.54
C ASP A 167 40.25 -10.69 -8.00
N ASN A 168 39.01 -10.87 -7.51
CA ASN A 168 38.71 -10.98 -6.09
C ASN A 168 38.73 -12.43 -5.54
N ILE A 169 39.06 -13.44 -6.35
CA ILE A 169 39.16 -14.83 -5.87
C ILE A 169 40.29 -14.97 -4.83
N PHE A 170 41.34 -14.14 -4.90
CA PHE A 170 42.43 -14.15 -3.91
C PHE A 170 42.11 -13.42 -2.59
N ASP A 171 41.06 -12.60 -2.54
CA ASP A 171 40.59 -11.92 -1.32
C ASP A 171 39.44 -12.69 -0.61
N ALA A 172 39.17 -13.93 -1.04
CA ALA A 172 38.08 -14.78 -0.57
C ALA A 172 38.17 -15.22 0.91
N TYR A 173 39.18 -14.75 1.66
CA TYR A 173 39.33 -14.99 3.10
C TYR A 173 38.74 -13.89 4.00
N ASP A 174 38.08 -12.89 3.44
CA ASP A 174 37.36 -11.89 4.23
C ASP A 174 35.96 -12.42 4.63
N SER A 175 35.88 -12.99 5.85
CA SER A 175 34.78 -13.79 6.41
C SER A 175 33.42 -13.10 6.61
N HIS A 176 33.17 -11.92 6.01
CA HIS A 176 31.95 -11.14 6.22
C HIS A 176 31.29 -10.62 4.93
N ARG A 177 31.41 -11.35 3.82
CA ARG A 177 30.83 -10.97 2.52
C ARG A 177 29.73 -11.93 2.10
N MET A 178 28.55 -11.40 1.76
CA MET A 178 27.45 -12.16 1.16
C MET A 178 27.49 -12.00 -0.36
N PHE A 179 27.30 -13.10 -1.07
CA PHE A 179 27.26 -13.13 -2.53
C PHE A 179 25.83 -13.43 -2.96
N LEU A 180 25.28 -12.62 -3.86
CA LEU A 180 23.97 -12.84 -4.44
C LEU A 180 24.17 -13.41 -5.83
N VAL A 181 23.72 -14.64 -6.02
CA VAL A 181 23.75 -15.31 -7.31
C VAL A 181 22.31 -15.31 -7.82
N LEU A 182 21.97 -14.36 -8.68
CA LEU A 182 20.68 -14.34 -9.34
C LEU A 182 20.63 -15.50 -10.37
N GLY A 183 20.10 -16.63 -9.94
CA GLY A 183 19.79 -17.75 -10.83
C GLY A 183 18.29 -17.88 -10.96
N CYS A 184 17.76 -17.66 -12.17
CA CYS A 184 16.43 -18.09 -12.56
C CYS A 184 16.53 -19.47 -13.23
N GLY A 185 15.44 -20.21 -13.19
CA GLY A 185 15.27 -21.61 -13.58
C GLY A 185 13.81 -21.96 -13.51
#